data_AF-A0A486V8Z2-F1
#
_entry.id   AF-A0A486V8Z2-F1
#
_cell.length_a   1.000
_cell.length_b   1.000
_cell.length_c   1.000
_cell.angle_alpha   90.00
_cell.angle_beta   90.00
_cell.angle_gamma   90.00
#
_symmetry.space_group_name_H-M   'P 1'
#
loop_
_entity.id
_entity.type
_entity.pdbx_description
1 polymer ?
#
loop_
_entity_poly.entity_id
_entity_poly.type
_entity_poly.pdbx_seq_one_letter_code
_entity_poly.pdbx_strand_id
1 'polypeptide(L)'
;MNISTVNELIQSLESAGELSIREQKFLKLAKAFKQLAVENVALKNAITDHSHSVHFCEVCGKDDPCSTDDVCYALKNIPATDRIVAEAEARGVEKAIAHLEKKFSNIGVQIMNLQWLAGSLREGADK
;
A
#
# COMPACT_ATOMS: atom_id res chain seq x y z
N MET A 1 -33.40 7.79 -37.40
CA MET A 1 -33.32 7.43 -35.97
C MET A 1 -34.46 8.13 -35.25
N ASN A 2 -35.31 7.42 -34.50
CA ASN A 2 -36.47 8.01 -33.82
C ASN A 2 -36.16 8.23 -32.32
N ILE A 3 -36.95 9.06 -31.64
CA ILE A 3 -36.74 9.42 -30.23
C ILE A 3 -36.84 8.21 -29.29
N SER A 4 -37.68 7.20 -29.60
CA SER A 4 -37.79 5.95 -28.83
C SER A 4 -36.49 5.16 -28.84
N THR A 5 -35.84 5.04 -30.01
CA THR A 5 -34.57 4.32 -30.15
C THR A 5 -33.44 4.99 -29.36
N VAL A 6 -33.46 6.32 -29.28
CA VAL A 6 -32.50 7.09 -28.47
C VAL A 6 -32.74 6.84 -26.98
N ASN A 7 -33.99 6.84 -26.53
CA ASN A 7 -34.33 6.60 -25.13
C ASN A 7 -33.97 5.18 -24.66
N GLU A 8 -34.21 4.17 -25.49
CA GLU A 8 -33.82 2.77 -25.21
C GLU A 8 -32.29 2.63 -25.13
N LEU A 9 -31.55 3.35 -25.98
CA LEU A 9 -30.09 3.37 -25.95
C LEU A 9 -29.56 4.01 -24.66
N ILE A 10 -30.13 5.15 -24.26
CA ILE A 10 -29.78 5.86 -23.02
C ILE A 10 -30.02 4.94 -21.82
N GLN A 11 -31.20 4.31 -21.74
CA GLN A 11 -31.53 3.40 -20.64
C GLN A 11 -30.61 2.17 -20.59
N SER A 12 -30.25 1.63 -21.76
CA SER A 12 -29.29 0.53 -21.87
C SER A 12 -27.91 0.93 -21.36
N LEU A 13 -27.42 2.11 -21.74
CA LEU A 13 -26.12 2.63 -21.29
C LEU A 13 -26.09 2.99 -19.81
N GLU A 14 -27.18 3.56 -19.27
CA GLU A 14 -27.31 3.92 -17.85
C GLU A 14 -27.46 2.68 -16.95
N SER A 15 -28.15 1.64 -17.42
CA SER A 15 -28.33 0.38 -16.68
C SER A 15 -27.14 -0.57 -16.75
N ALA A 16 -26.28 -0.43 -17.77
CA ALA A 16 -25.10 -1.28 -17.93
C ALA A 16 -24.13 -1.17 -16.74
N GLY A 17 -24.05 -0.01 -16.08
CA GLY A 17 -23.14 0.19 -14.94
C GLY A 17 -21.67 -0.14 -15.25
N GLU A 18 -21.32 -0.23 -16.54
CA GLU A 18 -20.00 -0.66 -16.98
C GLU A 18 -19.01 0.50 -16.87
N LEU A 19 -17.91 0.23 -16.16
CA LEU A 19 -16.77 1.13 -16.10
C LEU A 19 -16.30 1.42 -17.53
N SER A 20 -16.12 2.70 -17.83
CA SER A 20 -15.53 3.15 -19.08
C SER A 20 -14.16 2.49 -19.30
N ILE A 21 -13.74 2.38 -20.56
CA ILE A 21 -12.41 1.86 -20.94
C ILE A 21 -11.30 2.58 -20.15
N ARG A 22 -11.47 3.88 -19.88
CA ARG A 22 -10.53 4.68 -19.09
C ARG A 22 -10.47 4.22 -17.64
N GLU A 23 -11.61 4.04 -16.98
CA GLU A 23 -11.68 3.57 -15.60
C GLU A 23 -11.13 2.15 -15.44
N GLN A 24 -11.42 1.26 -16.40
CA GLN A 24 -10.84 -0.08 -16.41
C GLN A 24 -9.30 -0.06 -16.50
N LYS A 25 -8.74 0.82 -17.34
CA LYS A 25 -7.28 1.01 -17.43
C LYS A 25 -6.70 1.53 -16.11
N PHE A 26 -7.35 2.50 -15.47
CA PHE A 26 -6.93 3.00 -14.17
C PHE A 26 -6.97 1.93 -13.08
N LEU A 27 -8.01 1.10 -13.05
CA LEU A 27 -8.09 -0.01 -12.09
C LEU A 27 -7.00 -1.05 -12.28
N LYS A 28 -6.68 -1.40 -13.54
CA LYS A 28 -5.55 -2.30 -13.84
C LYS A 28 -4.22 -1.71 -13.38
N LEU A 29 -4.00 -0.43 -13.66
CA LEU A 29 -2.79 0.29 -13.26
C LEU A 29 -2.68 0.39 -11.72
N ALA A 30 -3.77 0.70 -11.02
CA ALA A 30 -3.81 0.76 -9.56
C ALA A 30 -3.48 -0.61 -8.92
N LYS A 31 -3.97 -1.71 -9.52
CA LYS A 31 -3.60 -3.06 -9.08
C LYS A 31 -2.11 -3.34 -9.27
N ALA A 32 -1.54 -2.98 -10.41
CA ALA A 32 -0.11 -3.17 -10.69
C ALA A 32 0.76 -2.35 -9.72
N PHE A 33 0.41 -1.09 -9.45
CA PHE A 33 1.13 -0.28 -8.47
C PHE A 33 1.04 -0.85 -7.05
N LYS A 34 -0.13 -1.37 -6.65
CA LYS A 34 -0.27 -2.04 -5.35
C LYS A 34 0.61 -3.27 -5.26
N GLN A 35 0.70 -4.07 -6.32
CA GLN A 35 1.57 -5.25 -6.36
C GLN A 35 3.05 -4.86 -6.26
N LEU A 36 3.48 -3.87 -7.05
CA LEU A 36 4.85 -3.36 -7.02
C LEU A 36 5.23 -2.81 -5.64
N ALA A 37 4.30 -2.12 -4.97
CA ALA A 37 4.53 -1.65 -3.60
C ALA A 37 4.79 -2.81 -2.64
N VAL A 38 4.01 -3.89 -2.72
CA VAL A 38 4.21 -5.09 -1.87
C VAL A 38 5.56 -5.74 -2.16
N GLU A 39 5.95 -5.87 -3.42
CA GLU A 39 7.25 -6.44 -3.80
C GLU A 39 8.42 -5.59 -3.29
N ASN A 40 8.31 -4.26 -3.37
CA ASN A 40 9.33 -3.35 -2.83
C ASN A 40 9.48 -3.46 -1.31
N VAL A 41 8.40 -3.73 -0.57
CA VAL A 41 8.48 -4.01 0.87
C VAL A 41 9.22 -5.31 1.15
N ALA A 42 8.90 -6.37 0.41
CA ALA A 42 9.58 -7.65 0.55
C ALA A 42 11.09 -7.51 0.26
N LEU A 43 11.45 -6.74 -0.77
CA LEU A 43 12.84 -6.40 -1.08
C LEU A 43 13.50 -5.60 0.05
N LYS A 44 12.81 -4.59 0.60
CA LYS A 44 13.32 -3.81 1.74
C LYS A 44 13.60 -4.71 2.96
N ASN A 45 12.71 -5.64 3.26
CA ASN A 45 12.90 -6.58 4.36
C ASN A 45 14.10 -7.51 4.10
N ALA A 46 14.23 -8.05 2.89
CA ALA A 46 15.36 -8.89 2.51
C ALA A 46 16.71 -8.16 2.63
N ILE A 47 16.77 -6.89 2.21
CA ILE A 47 17.99 -6.07 2.35
C ILE A 47 18.23 -5.72 3.83
N THR A 48 17.19 -5.56 4.65
CA THR A 48 17.34 -5.34 6.09
C THR A 48 17.94 -6.57 6.77
N ASP A 49 17.48 -7.78 6.43
CA ASP A 49 18.05 -9.02 6.94
C ASP A 49 19.51 -9.20 6.49
N HIS A 50 19.81 -8.84 5.23
CA HIS A 50 21.19 -8.79 4.71
C HIS A 50 22.07 -7.83 5.52
N SER A 51 21.54 -6.65 5.90
CA SER A 51 22.30 -5.65 6.66
C SER A 51 22.77 -6.12 8.04
N HIS A 52 22.08 -7.11 8.62
CA HIS A 52 22.47 -7.74 9.89
C HIS A 52 23.44 -8.91 9.70
N SER A 53 23.75 -9.28 8.46
CA SER A 53 24.71 -10.34 8.15
C SER A 53 26.15 -9.83 8.23
N VAL A 54 27.09 -10.76 8.37
CA VAL A 54 28.53 -10.52 8.27
C VAL A 54 29.08 -11.36 7.13
N HIS A 55 29.98 -10.78 6.34
CA HIS A 55 30.73 -11.53 5.35
C HIS A 55 32.20 -11.58 5.78
N PHE A 56 32.88 -12.68 5.51
CA PHE A 56 34.29 -12.80 5.83
C PHE A 56 35.13 -12.18 4.69
N CYS A 57 35.89 -11.14 5.00
CA CYS A 57 36.81 -10.51 4.07
C CYS A 57 38.10 -11.33 3.98
N GLU A 58 38.27 -12.11 2.90
CA GLU A 58 39.47 -12.93 2.69
C GLU A 58 40.76 -12.10 2.60
N VAL A 59 40.68 -10.86 2.11
CA VAL A 59 41.84 -9.95 1.96
C VAL A 59 42.38 -9.51 3.32
N CYS A 60 41.49 -9.27 4.28
CA CYS A 60 41.81 -8.67 5.57
C CYS A 60 41.67 -9.64 6.75
N GLY A 61 41.17 -10.86 6.50
CA GLY A 61 41.04 -11.94 7.47
C GLY A 61 40.07 -11.65 8.61
N LYS A 62 39.08 -10.77 8.39
CA LYS A 62 38.15 -10.29 9.41
C LYS A 62 36.72 -10.37 8.91
N ASP A 63 35.79 -10.49 9.85
CA ASP A 63 34.37 -10.30 9.57
C ASP A 63 34.13 -8.82 9.23
N ASP A 64 33.53 -8.59 8.07
CA ASP A 64 33.13 -7.28 7.57
C ASP A 64 31.59 -7.21 7.59
N PRO A 65 31.00 -6.29 8.39
CA PRO A 65 29.55 -6.22 8.52
C PRO A 65 28.92 -5.75 7.21
N CYS A 66 27.91 -6.49 6.73
CA CYS A 66 27.19 -6.13 5.51
C CYS A 66 26.47 -4.77 5.65
N SER A 67 26.20 -4.30 6.87
CA SER A 67 25.55 -3.00 7.16
C SER A 67 26.18 -1.77 6.49
N THR A 68 27.44 -1.85 6.04
CA THR A 68 28.18 -0.75 5.40
C THR A 68 28.34 -0.91 3.88
N ASP A 69 27.79 -1.98 3.29
CA ASP A 69 27.88 -2.20 1.85
C ASP A 69 26.87 -1.34 1.04
N ASP A 70 27.11 -1.26 -0.27
CA ASP A 70 26.31 -0.49 -1.22
C ASP A 70 24.85 -0.95 -1.30
N VAL A 71 24.62 -2.26 -1.11
CA VAL A 71 23.28 -2.86 -1.05
C VAL A 71 22.49 -2.30 0.14
N CYS A 72 23.11 -2.16 1.31
CA CYS A 72 22.47 -1.59 2.51
C CYS A 72 22.16 -0.10 2.39
N TYR A 73 22.92 0.66 1.60
CA TYR A 73 22.58 2.07 1.32
C TYR A 73 21.26 2.21 0.53
N ALA A 74 20.86 1.21 -0.24
CA ALA A 74 19.59 1.23 -0.97
C ALA A 74 18.36 1.31 -0.02
N LEU A 75 18.47 0.81 1.22
CA LEU A 75 17.40 0.89 2.23
C LEU A 75 17.02 2.33 2.59
N LYS A 76 17.99 3.26 2.55
CA LYS A 76 17.80 4.66 2.95
C LYS A 76 17.15 5.50 1.85
N ASN A 77 17.01 4.97 0.63
CA ASN A 77 16.64 5.73 -0.56
C ASN A 77 15.25 5.37 -1.13
N ILE A 78 14.34 4.83 -0.30
CA ILE A 78 12.99 4.45 -0.73
C ILE A 78 11.84 5.03 0.13
N PRO A 79 11.84 6.33 0.46
CA PRO A 79 10.80 6.95 1.31
C PRO A 79 9.40 6.88 0.70
N ALA A 80 9.30 6.81 -0.64
CA ALA A 80 8.02 6.62 -1.31
C ALA A 80 7.40 5.24 -0.99
N THR A 81 8.21 4.19 -0.87
CA THR A 81 7.74 2.86 -0.47
C THR A 81 7.20 2.90 0.95
N ASP A 82 7.93 3.52 1.87
CA ASP A 82 7.53 3.63 3.28
C ASP A 82 6.19 4.34 3.45
N ARG A 83 6.00 5.46 2.75
CA ARG A 83 4.72 6.18 2.74
C ARG A 83 3.58 5.34 2.17
N ILE A 84 3.83 4.53 1.13
CA ILE A 84 2.80 3.65 0.55
C ILE A 84 2.42 2.53 1.53
N VAL A 85 3.37 1.97 2.26
CA VAL A 85 3.10 0.95 3.29
C VAL A 85 2.26 1.53 4.41
N ALA A 86 2.70 2.65 4.97
CA ALA A 86 1.97 3.36 6.03
C ALA A 86 0.52 3.67 5.62
N GLU A 87 0.31 4.16 4.39
CA GLU A 87 -1.04 4.41 3.87
C GLU A 87 -1.83 3.10 3.66
N ALA A 88 -1.18 2.02 3.25
CA ALA A 88 -1.83 0.73 3.12
C ALA A 88 -2.30 0.16 4.47
N GLU A 89 -1.47 0.29 5.51
CA GLU A 89 -1.79 -0.09 6.88
C GLU A 89 -2.91 0.77 7.46
N ALA A 90 -2.84 2.09 7.29
CA ALA A 90 -3.89 3.02 7.72
C ALA A 90 -5.25 2.69 7.08
N ARG A 91 -5.29 2.43 5.77
CA ARG A 91 -6.53 1.96 5.10
C ARG A 91 -7.00 0.59 5.59
N GLY A 92 -6.09 -0.26 6.05
CA GLY A 92 -6.43 -1.52 6.72
C GLY A 92 -7.18 -1.29 8.02
N VAL A 93 -6.69 -0.36 8.85
CA VAL A 93 -7.34 0.07 10.10
C VAL A 93 -8.73 0.67 9.83
N GLU A 94 -8.86 1.51 8.81
CA GLU A 94 -10.15 2.10 8.41
C GLU A 94 -11.17 1.04 7.98
N LYS A 95 -10.74 0.00 7.24
CA LYS A 95 -11.61 -1.14 6.91
C LYS A 95 -12.02 -1.93 8.14
N ALA A 96 -11.14 -2.09 9.12
CA ALA A 96 -11.45 -2.76 10.38
C ALA A 96 -12.48 -1.96 11.19
N ILE A 97 -12.32 -0.64 11.28
CA ILE A 97 -13.30 0.29 11.89
C ILE A 97 -14.68 0.08 11.26
N ALA A 98 -14.77 0.17 9.93
CA ALA A 98 -16.04 0.02 9.22
C ALA A 98 -16.70 -1.36 9.41
N HIS A 99 -15.90 -2.42 9.64
CA HIS A 99 -16.42 -3.73 10.00
C HIS A 99 -16.95 -3.77 11.44
N LEU A 100 -16.21 -3.17 12.39
CA LEU A 100 -16.58 -3.13 13.81
C LEU A 100 -17.87 -2.34 14.05
N GLU A 101 -18.02 -1.18 13.40
CA GLU A 101 -19.22 -0.33 13.50
C GLU A 101 -20.50 -1.05 13.06
N LYS A 102 -20.40 -2.00 12.11
CA LYS A 102 -21.54 -2.81 11.66
C LYS A 102 -21.91 -3.91 12.65
N LYS A 103 -20.95 -4.38 13.46
CA LYS A 103 -21.09 -5.60 14.27
C LYS A 103 -21.38 -5.32 15.74
N PHE A 104 -20.91 -4.20 16.26
CA PHE A 104 -20.98 -3.88 17.67
C PHE A 104 -21.59 -2.50 17.91
N SER A 105 -22.37 -2.38 18.98
CA SER A 105 -22.85 -1.10 19.50
C SER A 105 -21.97 -0.66 20.67
N ASN A 106 -21.96 0.64 20.98
CA ASN A 106 -21.24 1.22 22.12
C ASN A 106 -19.70 1.06 22.10
N ILE A 107 -19.09 1.04 20.91
CA ILE A 107 -17.63 0.91 20.74
C ILE A 107 -16.92 2.25 20.40
N GLY A 108 -17.54 3.40 20.70
CA GLY A 108 -17.08 4.71 20.24
C GLY A 108 -15.65 5.06 20.64
N VAL A 109 -15.24 4.71 21.87
CA VAL A 109 -13.87 4.97 22.36
C VAL A 109 -12.85 4.12 21.59
N GLN A 110 -13.18 2.86 21.32
CA GLN A 110 -12.33 1.94 20.56
C GLN A 110 -12.17 2.42 19.12
N ILE A 111 -13.25 2.89 18.49
CA ILE A 111 -13.20 3.47 17.15
C ILE A 111 -12.31 4.72 17.13
N MET A 112 -12.44 5.61 18.10
CA MET A 112 -11.62 6.83 18.16
C MET A 112 -10.12 6.51 18.29
N ASN A 113 -9.75 5.52 19.10
CA ASN A 113 -8.36 5.05 19.21
C ASN A 113 -7.82 4.46 17.90
N LEU A 114 -8.64 3.69 17.17
CA LEU A 114 -8.24 3.12 15.88
C LEU A 114 -8.12 4.22 14.81
N GLN A 115 -8.99 5.22 14.82
CA GLN A 115 -8.88 6.39 13.92
C GLN A 115 -7.58 7.15 14.17
N TRP A 116 -7.21 7.33 15.44
CA TRP A 116 -5.93 7.93 15.82
C TRP A 116 -4.73 7.09 15.33
N LEU A 117 -4.78 5.76 15.51
CA LEU A 117 -3.75 4.85 15.01
C LEU A 117 -3.57 5.01 13.49
N ALA A 118 -4.65 5.02 12.72
CA ALA A 118 -4.60 5.22 11.27
C ALA A 118 -3.96 6.57 10.88
N GLY A 119 -4.23 7.63 11.64
CA GLY A 119 -3.56 8.92 11.48
C GLY A 119 -2.05 8.85 11.76
N SER A 120 -1.67 8.26 12.90
CA SER A 120 -0.26 8.16 13.31
C SER A 120 0.61 7.35 12.34
N LEU A 121 0.05 6.32 11.68
CA LEU A 121 0.75 5.53 10.68
C LEU A 121 1.19 6.41 9.50
N ARG A 122 0.32 7.34 9.07
CA ARG A 122 0.63 8.27 7.95
C ARG A 122 1.69 9.30 8.33
N GLU A 123 1.60 9.86 9.53
CA GLU A 123 2.53 10.89 10.03
C GLU A 123 3.92 10.33 10.35
N GLY A 124 4.01 9.06 10.76
CA GLY A 124 5.27 8.38 11.06
C GLY A 124 6.14 8.12 9.83
N ALA A 125 5.57 8.12 8.62
CA ALA A 125 6.30 7.84 7.38
C ALA A 125 7.08 9.04 6.80
N ASP A 126 6.91 10.23 7.39
CA ASP A 126 7.59 11.47 6.97
C ASP A 126 8.79 11.85 7.88
N LYS A 127 9.17 10.99 8.84
CA LYS A 127 10.32 11.17 9.76
C LYS A 127 11.43 10.17 9.47
#